data_AF-A0A968AGN7-F1
#
_entry.id   AF-A0A968AGN7-F1
#
_cell.length_a   1.000
_cell.length_b   1.000
_cell.length_c   1.000
_cell.angle_alpha   90.00
_cell.angle_beta   90.00
_cell.angle_gamma   90.00
#
_symmetry.space_group_name_H-M   'P 1'
#
loop_
_entity.id
_entity.type
_entity.pdbx_description
1 polymer ?
#
loop_
_entity_poly.entity_id
_entity_poly.type
_entity_poly.pdbx_seq_one_letter_code
_entity_poly.pdbx_strand_id
1 'polypeptide(L)'
;LVTCLVAEACGPERVFAVNMPTHFNAQVTQDNARHLCEALGVDYLSCPIEDVYRLLAEKIRTARFAREEGDYTGLVDENIQARIRSADILAGLAAKHGLVFTANGNKTEVALGYSTLYGDVSGAIAPIADLYKTQVYGLARYMNERIYGREVIPWNLIDGSVVPSAELSDAQDVTRGLGDPIKYGYHDAVLRQMIEYRHHASDFLGWFLDGTLFDAIGWRDDAKFRGYFADSESWLADLEWVARQLHTSYFKRIQAPPIIVVSKRAFGFDLRESQLPEYQPKRYVEQRERVLKAPIDSVIAKS
;
A
#
# COMPACT_ATOMS: atom_id res chain seq x y z
N LEU A 1 -9.74 4.59 -8.20
CA LEU A 1 -10.37 5.44 -7.17
C LEU A 1 -9.89 6.89 -7.22
N VAL A 2 -8.58 7.18 -7.10
CA VAL A 2 -8.08 8.57 -7.08
C VAL A 2 -8.56 9.38 -8.29
N THR A 3 -8.45 8.82 -9.51
CA THR A 3 -8.96 9.47 -10.74
C THR A 3 -10.43 9.87 -10.62
N CYS A 4 -11.29 8.98 -10.09
CA CYS A 4 -12.69 9.28 -9.84
C CYS A 4 -12.87 10.45 -8.86
N LEU A 5 -12.16 10.44 -7.73
CA LEU A 5 -12.27 11.50 -6.72
C LEU A 5 -11.82 12.86 -7.27
N VAL A 6 -10.74 12.88 -8.05
CA VAL A 6 -10.23 14.11 -8.65
C VAL A 6 -11.16 14.60 -9.77
N ALA A 7 -11.72 13.69 -10.58
CA ALA A 7 -12.69 14.04 -11.62
C ALA A 7 -13.98 14.63 -11.03
N GLU A 8 -14.50 14.04 -9.94
CA GLU A 8 -15.66 14.59 -9.22
C GLU A 8 -15.36 15.97 -8.61
N ALA A 9 -14.14 16.19 -8.11
CA ALA A 9 -13.78 17.45 -7.47
C ALA A 9 -13.46 18.58 -8.46
N CYS A 10 -12.83 18.25 -9.60
CA CYS A 10 -12.24 19.23 -10.52
C CYS A 10 -12.92 19.28 -11.89
N GLY A 11 -13.80 18.33 -12.20
CA GLY A 11 -14.31 18.08 -13.56
C GLY A 11 -13.38 17.14 -14.34
N PRO A 12 -13.92 16.16 -15.08
CA PRO A 12 -13.12 15.18 -15.83
C PRO A 12 -12.25 15.82 -16.91
N GLU A 13 -12.65 16.98 -17.46
CA GLU A 13 -11.90 17.74 -18.45
C GLU A 13 -10.60 18.37 -17.92
N ARG A 14 -10.43 18.40 -16.60
CA ARG A 14 -9.22 18.89 -15.93
C ARG A 14 -8.32 17.77 -15.41
N VAL A 15 -8.66 16.53 -15.71
CA VAL A 15 -7.91 15.35 -15.26
C VAL A 15 -7.25 14.71 -16.46
N PHE A 16 -5.96 14.42 -16.30
CA PHE A 16 -5.14 13.73 -17.28
C PHE A 16 -4.59 12.47 -16.62
N ALA A 17 -5.01 11.31 -17.11
CA ALA A 17 -4.53 10.01 -16.65
C ALA A 17 -3.36 9.55 -17.53
N VAL A 18 -2.31 9.02 -16.89
CA VAL A 18 -1.13 8.52 -17.59
C VAL A 18 -0.89 7.08 -17.16
N ASN A 19 -0.96 6.14 -18.11
CA ASN A 19 -0.56 4.76 -17.91
C ASN A 19 0.88 4.58 -18.40
N MET A 20 1.74 3.97 -17.58
CA MET A 20 3.18 3.90 -17.82
C MET A 20 3.69 2.45 -17.75
N PRO A 21 3.29 1.57 -18.69
CA PRO A 21 3.59 0.16 -18.58
C PRO A 21 5.05 -0.17 -18.91
N THR A 22 5.54 -1.25 -18.31
CA THR A 22 6.67 -2.07 -18.77
C THR A 22 6.15 -3.44 -19.20
N HIS A 23 7.05 -4.34 -19.63
CA HIS A 23 6.68 -5.72 -19.94
C HIS A 23 6.08 -6.51 -18.76
N PHE A 24 6.23 -6.04 -17.52
CA PHE A 24 5.62 -6.66 -16.33
C PHE A 24 4.13 -6.34 -16.17
N ASN A 25 3.62 -5.27 -16.78
CA ASN A 25 2.23 -4.86 -16.62
C ASN A 25 1.29 -5.69 -17.49
N ALA A 26 0.41 -6.46 -16.86
CA ALA A 26 -0.55 -7.32 -17.55
C ALA A 26 -1.54 -6.50 -18.40
N GLN A 27 -2.02 -7.12 -19.48
CA GLN A 27 -3.01 -6.50 -20.36
C GLN A 27 -4.29 -6.11 -19.60
N VAL A 28 -4.73 -6.93 -18.65
CA VAL A 28 -5.91 -6.65 -17.82
C VAL A 28 -5.76 -5.35 -17.01
N THR A 29 -4.56 -5.06 -16.49
CA THR A 29 -4.30 -3.80 -15.76
C THR A 29 -4.43 -2.59 -16.69
N GLN A 30 -3.86 -2.70 -17.89
CA GLN A 30 -3.89 -1.63 -18.89
C GLN A 30 -5.32 -1.38 -19.41
N ASP A 31 -6.08 -2.45 -19.64
CA ASP A 31 -7.47 -2.39 -20.09
C ASP A 31 -8.37 -1.79 -19.01
N ASN A 32 -8.19 -2.19 -17.76
CA ASN A 32 -8.92 -1.62 -16.62
C ASN A 32 -8.67 -0.10 -16.50
N ALA A 33 -7.42 0.34 -16.65
CA ALA A 33 -7.07 1.76 -16.61
C ALA A 33 -7.72 2.55 -17.75
N ARG A 34 -7.68 2.01 -18.98
CA ARG A 34 -8.31 2.60 -20.16
C ARG A 34 -9.84 2.69 -20.00
N HIS A 35 -10.48 1.58 -19.63
CA HIS A 35 -11.92 1.52 -19.40
C HIS A 35 -12.37 2.60 -18.40
N LEU A 36 -11.68 2.72 -17.27
CA LEU A 36 -12.03 3.70 -16.24
C LEU A 36 -11.98 5.13 -16.79
N CYS A 37 -10.95 5.45 -17.59
CA CYS A 37 -10.80 6.80 -18.17
C CYS A 37 -11.87 7.07 -19.22
N GLU A 38 -12.16 6.11 -20.10
CA GLU A 38 -13.24 6.20 -21.09
C GLU A 38 -14.60 6.36 -20.41
N ALA A 39 -14.87 5.60 -19.34
CA ALA A 39 -16.10 5.67 -18.58
C ALA A 39 -16.28 7.03 -17.87
N LEU A 40 -15.19 7.68 -17.46
CA LEU A 40 -15.22 9.01 -16.82
C LEU A 40 -15.18 10.18 -17.82
N GLY A 41 -14.78 9.95 -19.07
CA GLY A 41 -14.47 11.03 -20.01
C GLY A 41 -13.19 11.79 -19.65
N VAL A 42 -12.23 11.11 -19.02
CA VAL A 42 -10.92 11.64 -18.63
C VAL A 42 -9.90 11.37 -19.73
N ASP A 43 -9.04 12.36 -20.02
CA ASP A 43 -7.98 12.19 -21.02
C ASP A 43 -6.98 11.11 -20.58
N TYR A 44 -6.57 10.25 -21.50
CA TYR A 44 -5.77 9.06 -21.23
C TYR A 44 -4.57 9.00 -22.16
N LEU A 45 -3.37 9.01 -21.56
CA LEU A 45 -2.10 8.84 -22.24
C LEU A 45 -1.47 7.50 -21.86
N SER A 46 -1.13 6.67 -22.85
CA SER A 46 -0.20 5.55 -22.65
C SER A 46 1.22 6.02 -22.96
N CYS A 47 2.10 5.98 -21.97
CA CYS A 47 3.51 6.36 -22.04
C CYS A 47 4.38 5.22 -21.48
N PRO A 48 4.59 4.14 -22.26
CA PRO A 48 5.45 3.03 -21.83
C PRO A 48 6.85 3.51 -21.46
N ILE A 49 7.45 2.93 -20.41
CA ILE A 49 8.76 3.37 -19.88
C ILE A 49 9.88 2.34 -20.10
N GLU A 50 9.61 1.29 -20.87
CA GLU A 50 10.50 0.13 -21.04
C GLU A 50 11.91 0.51 -21.52
N ASP A 51 12.01 1.41 -22.48
CA ASP A 51 13.27 1.88 -23.06
C ASP A 51 14.09 2.70 -22.07
N VAL A 52 13.46 3.63 -21.36
CA VAL A 52 14.10 4.45 -20.31
C VAL A 52 14.54 3.56 -19.16
N TYR A 53 13.68 2.62 -18.73
CA TYR A 53 13.99 1.64 -17.70
C TYR A 53 15.21 0.80 -18.07
N ARG A 54 15.22 0.17 -19.26
CA ARG A 54 16.36 -0.68 -19.70
C ARG A 54 17.67 0.10 -19.74
N LEU A 55 17.63 1.32 -20.28
CA LEU A 55 18.80 2.17 -20.37
C LEU A 55 19.36 2.51 -18.97
N LEU A 56 18.50 2.93 -18.05
CA LEU A 56 18.92 3.32 -16.71
C LEU A 56 19.37 2.10 -15.90
N ALA A 57 18.61 1.00 -15.94
CA ALA A 57 18.95 -0.26 -15.28
C ALA A 57 20.33 -0.76 -15.72
N GLU A 58 20.64 -0.72 -17.03
CA GLU A 58 21.96 -1.14 -17.52
C GLU A 58 23.10 -0.23 -17.06
N LYS A 59 22.86 1.09 -17.04
CA LYS A 59 23.85 2.04 -16.50
C LYS A 59 24.15 1.76 -15.02
N ILE A 60 23.12 1.50 -14.21
CA ILE A 60 23.31 1.21 -12.79
C ILE A 60 23.94 -0.18 -12.58
N ARG A 61 23.52 -1.18 -13.34
CA ARG A 61 24.05 -2.54 -13.28
C ARG A 61 25.54 -2.63 -13.61
N THR A 62 26.03 -1.77 -14.49
CA THR A 62 27.44 -1.70 -14.90
C THR A 62 28.28 -0.71 -14.10
N ALA A 63 27.66 0.21 -13.35
CA ALA A 63 28.36 1.16 -12.50
C ALA A 63 29.09 0.43 -11.36
N ARG A 64 30.37 0.74 -11.15
CA ARG A 64 31.20 0.13 -10.11
C ARG A 64 31.94 1.17 -9.31
N PHE A 65 31.97 1.03 -7.99
CA PHE A 65 32.89 1.77 -7.13
C PHE A 65 33.98 0.85 -6.59
N ALA A 66 35.20 1.38 -6.42
CA ALA A 66 36.34 0.60 -5.92
C ALA A 66 36.17 0.05 -4.49
N ARG A 67 35.15 0.52 -3.75
CA ARG A 67 34.82 0.13 -2.38
C ARG A 67 33.33 -0.16 -2.23
N GLU A 68 32.67 -0.59 -3.30
CA GLU A 68 31.24 -0.90 -3.23
C GLU A 68 30.95 -2.09 -2.31
N GLU A 69 29.78 -2.04 -1.67
CA GLU A 69 29.20 -3.12 -0.90
C GLU A 69 27.79 -3.40 -1.44
N GLY A 70 27.43 -4.68 -1.53
CA GLY A 70 26.12 -5.12 -2.02
C GLY A 70 26.05 -5.35 -3.54
N ASP A 71 24.98 -5.99 -3.96
CA ASP A 71 24.75 -6.40 -5.34
C ASP A 71 23.55 -5.67 -5.97
N TYR A 72 23.51 -5.68 -7.30
CA TYR A 72 22.31 -5.31 -8.04
C TYR A 72 21.23 -6.38 -7.84
N THR A 73 20.08 -6.00 -7.29
CA THR A 73 18.97 -6.91 -6.98
C THR A 73 17.69 -6.54 -7.71
N GLY A 74 16.69 -7.43 -7.73
CA GLY A 74 15.36 -7.12 -8.29
C GLY A 74 14.71 -5.89 -7.66
N LEU A 75 14.94 -5.65 -6.36
CA LEU A 75 14.46 -4.44 -5.68
C LEU A 75 15.07 -3.16 -6.28
N VAL A 76 16.27 -3.21 -6.85
CA VAL A 76 16.86 -2.08 -7.57
C VAL A 76 16.06 -1.79 -8.84
N ASP A 77 15.72 -2.82 -9.63
CA ASP A 77 14.89 -2.68 -10.83
C ASP A 77 13.50 -2.13 -10.50
N GLU A 78 12.84 -2.66 -9.46
CA GLU A 78 11.52 -2.19 -9.02
C GLU A 78 11.55 -0.71 -8.64
N ASN A 79 12.55 -0.30 -7.84
CA ASN A 79 12.69 1.10 -7.42
C ASN A 79 13.04 2.04 -8.59
N ILE A 80 13.85 1.62 -9.56
CA ILE A 80 14.16 2.40 -10.77
C ILE A 80 12.87 2.68 -11.54
N GLN A 81 12.07 1.64 -11.79
CA GLN A 81 10.81 1.78 -12.51
C GLN A 81 9.84 2.74 -11.79
N ALA A 82 9.70 2.62 -10.47
CA ALA A 82 8.83 3.52 -9.69
C ALA A 82 9.28 4.99 -9.77
N ARG A 83 10.59 5.25 -9.74
CA ARG A 83 11.15 6.61 -9.87
C ARG A 83 10.97 7.19 -11.27
N ILE A 84 11.21 6.42 -12.32
CA ILE A 84 11.00 6.88 -13.70
C ILE A 84 9.55 7.37 -13.89
N ARG A 85 8.56 6.60 -13.40
CA ARG A 85 7.15 6.98 -13.52
C ARG A 85 6.86 8.33 -12.87
N SER A 86 7.36 8.55 -11.65
CA SER A 86 6.98 9.74 -10.87
C SER A 86 7.91 10.93 -11.10
N ALA A 87 9.21 10.74 -10.87
CA ALA A 87 10.21 11.81 -10.90
C ALA A 87 10.54 12.28 -12.32
N ASP A 88 10.42 11.41 -13.33
CA ASP A 88 10.74 11.77 -14.71
C ASP A 88 9.48 12.03 -15.54
N ILE A 89 8.60 11.03 -15.67
CA ILE A 89 7.43 11.12 -16.57
C ILE A 89 6.37 12.06 -16.02
N LEU A 90 5.79 11.77 -14.83
CA LEU A 90 4.71 12.58 -14.28
C LEU A 90 5.17 14.00 -13.96
N ALA A 91 6.34 14.18 -13.35
CA ALA A 91 6.88 15.50 -13.07
C ALA A 91 7.20 16.29 -14.36
N GLY A 92 7.75 15.63 -15.38
CA GLY A 92 8.03 16.26 -16.68
C GLY A 92 6.76 16.70 -17.42
N LEU A 93 5.74 15.83 -17.45
CA LEU A 93 4.42 16.18 -18.01
C LEU A 93 3.77 17.32 -17.22
N ALA A 94 3.84 17.28 -15.90
CA ALA A 94 3.32 18.33 -15.04
C ALA A 94 4.00 19.69 -15.33
N ALA A 95 5.33 19.72 -15.41
CA ALA A 95 6.08 20.94 -15.73
C ALA A 95 5.75 21.46 -17.14
N LYS A 96 5.67 20.58 -18.14
CA LYS A 96 5.38 20.94 -19.53
C LYS A 96 4.00 21.57 -19.70
N HIS A 97 3.01 21.07 -18.95
CA HIS A 97 1.60 21.43 -19.13
C HIS A 97 1.04 22.32 -18.02
N GLY A 98 1.87 22.74 -17.05
CA GLY A 98 1.41 23.53 -15.90
C GLY A 98 0.44 22.76 -14.99
N LEU A 99 0.63 21.45 -14.87
CA LEU A 99 -0.20 20.57 -14.06
C LEU A 99 0.49 20.24 -12.72
N VAL A 100 -0.23 19.51 -11.88
CA VAL A 100 0.32 18.78 -10.72
C VAL A 100 -0.12 17.32 -10.83
N PHE A 101 0.62 16.42 -10.20
CA PHE A 101 0.27 15.00 -10.13
C PHE A 101 0.05 14.55 -8.69
N THR A 102 -0.67 13.45 -8.51
CA THR A 102 -1.08 12.93 -7.21
C THR A 102 -0.23 11.73 -6.79
N ALA A 103 -0.06 11.57 -5.47
CA ALA A 103 0.40 10.32 -4.88
C ALA A 103 -0.82 9.44 -4.58
N ASN A 104 -0.80 8.19 -5.04
CA ASN A 104 -1.99 7.32 -5.01
C ASN A 104 -1.96 6.28 -3.89
N GLY A 105 -0.94 6.30 -3.03
CA GLY A 105 -0.80 5.37 -1.91
C GLY A 105 -1.93 5.51 -0.88
N ASN A 106 -2.43 4.39 -0.37
CA ASN A 106 -3.44 4.34 0.68
C ASN A 106 -2.80 4.22 2.08
N LYS A 107 -3.60 4.38 3.15
CA LYS A 107 -3.13 4.39 4.54
C LYS A 107 -2.36 3.13 4.92
N THR A 108 -2.78 1.96 4.43
CA THR A 108 -2.12 0.67 4.70
C THR A 108 -0.71 0.65 4.12
N GLU A 109 -0.56 1.03 2.85
CA GLU A 109 0.73 1.09 2.15
C GLU A 109 1.65 2.14 2.80
N VAL A 110 1.10 3.33 3.08
CA VAL A 110 1.82 4.45 3.71
C VAL A 110 2.27 4.10 5.14
N ALA A 111 1.44 3.40 5.91
CA ALA A 111 1.79 2.97 7.26
C ALA A 111 2.90 1.91 7.27
N LEU A 112 2.82 0.94 6.37
CA LEU A 112 3.81 -0.14 6.25
C LEU A 112 5.07 0.29 5.48
N GLY A 113 5.08 1.47 4.88
CA GLY A 113 6.18 1.94 4.04
C GLY A 113 6.35 1.14 2.76
N TYR A 114 5.28 0.51 2.29
CA TYR A 114 5.25 -0.22 1.02
C TYR A 114 5.15 0.78 -0.13
N SER A 115 6.26 1.45 -0.39
CA SER A 115 6.37 2.51 -1.36
C SER A 115 7.83 2.83 -1.67
N THR A 116 8.09 3.37 -2.86
CA THR A 116 9.41 3.84 -3.28
C THR A 116 9.54 5.32 -2.99
N LEU A 117 10.55 5.71 -2.20
CA LEU A 117 10.87 7.11 -1.98
C LEU A 117 11.30 7.76 -3.31
N TYR A 118 10.70 8.91 -3.62
CA TYR A 118 10.80 9.61 -4.91
C TYR A 118 10.24 8.84 -6.10
N GLY A 119 9.59 7.71 -5.85
CA GLY A 119 8.74 7.01 -6.80
C GLY A 119 7.28 7.34 -6.50
N ASP A 120 6.49 6.31 -6.26
CA ASP A 120 5.03 6.34 -6.03
C ASP A 120 4.56 7.13 -4.80
N VAL A 121 5.47 7.51 -3.89
CA VAL A 121 5.17 8.47 -2.80
C VAL A 121 5.03 9.91 -3.30
N SER A 122 5.58 10.24 -4.46
CA SER A 122 5.70 11.61 -4.94
C SER A 122 4.39 12.17 -5.47
N GLY A 123 4.18 13.48 -5.29
CA GLY A 123 3.02 14.20 -5.82
C GLY A 123 2.82 15.55 -5.13
N ALA A 124 1.75 16.26 -5.48
CA ALA A 124 1.33 17.50 -4.82
C ALA A 124 0.35 17.24 -3.67
N ILE A 125 -0.37 16.11 -3.70
CA ILE A 125 -1.34 15.70 -2.69
C ILE A 125 -1.48 14.18 -2.72
N ALA A 126 -1.80 13.56 -1.57
CA ALA A 126 -2.13 12.15 -1.45
C ALA A 126 -3.61 11.98 -1.02
N PRO A 127 -4.56 11.91 -1.98
CA PRO A 127 -5.99 12.03 -1.68
C PRO A 127 -6.56 10.90 -0.82
N ILE A 128 -5.95 9.71 -0.88
CA ILE A 128 -6.45 8.51 -0.20
C ILE A 128 -5.47 7.95 0.83
N ALA A 129 -4.42 8.72 1.20
CA ALA A 129 -3.42 8.28 2.17
C ALA A 129 -3.97 8.11 3.59
N ASP A 130 -5.20 8.55 3.87
CA ASP A 130 -5.92 8.29 5.13
C ASP A 130 -7.09 7.30 4.97
N LEU A 131 -7.12 6.51 3.90
CA LEU A 131 -8.05 5.39 3.74
C LEU A 131 -7.30 4.06 3.79
N TYR A 132 -7.75 3.13 4.63
CA TYR A 132 -7.28 1.74 4.58
C TYR A 132 -7.72 1.05 3.28
N LYS A 133 -7.01 0.01 2.82
CA LYS A 133 -7.33 -0.67 1.55
C LYS A 133 -8.78 -1.17 1.49
N THR A 134 -9.30 -1.71 2.58
CA THR A 134 -10.71 -2.12 2.70
C THR A 134 -11.68 -0.95 2.56
N GLN A 135 -11.34 0.23 3.04
CA GLN A 135 -12.12 1.45 2.83
C GLN A 135 -12.01 1.95 1.38
N VAL A 136 -10.85 1.79 0.74
CA VAL A 136 -10.67 2.08 -0.70
C VAL A 136 -11.62 1.20 -1.53
N TYR A 137 -11.71 -0.10 -1.25
CA TYR A 137 -12.68 -0.98 -1.93
C TYR A 137 -14.13 -0.59 -1.63
N GLY A 138 -14.45 -0.29 -0.37
CA GLY A 138 -15.78 0.14 0.03
C GLY A 138 -16.21 1.43 -0.66
N LEU A 139 -15.31 2.41 -0.75
CA LEU A 139 -15.57 3.67 -1.44
C LEU A 139 -15.66 3.46 -2.96
N ALA A 140 -14.79 2.65 -3.56
CA ALA A 140 -14.88 2.32 -4.99
C ALA A 140 -16.23 1.66 -5.35
N ARG A 141 -16.71 0.73 -4.51
CA ARG A 141 -18.05 0.14 -4.65
C ARG A 141 -19.14 1.20 -4.53
N TYR A 142 -19.07 2.04 -3.51
CA TYR A 142 -20.02 3.13 -3.31
C TYR A 142 -20.05 4.11 -4.50
N MET A 143 -18.90 4.43 -5.09
CA MET A 143 -18.82 5.28 -6.28
C MET A 143 -19.60 4.66 -7.45
N ASN A 144 -19.35 3.38 -7.78
CA ASN A 144 -20.10 2.71 -8.85
C ASN A 144 -21.61 2.63 -8.56
N GLU A 145 -21.99 2.17 -7.37
CA GLU A 145 -23.38 1.87 -7.05
C GLU A 145 -24.24 3.11 -6.76
N ARG A 146 -23.68 4.11 -6.09
CA ARG A 146 -24.45 5.23 -5.50
C ARG A 146 -24.17 6.57 -6.16
N ILE A 147 -22.94 6.81 -6.61
CA ILE A 147 -22.57 8.07 -7.27
C ILE A 147 -22.86 7.98 -8.77
N TYR A 148 -22.32 6.97 -9.43
CA TYR A 148 -22.44 6.81 -10.89
C TYR A 148 -23.67 6.02 -11.31
N GLY A 149 -24.16 5.10 -10.47
CA GLY A 149 -25.24 4.17 -10.82
C GLY A 149 -24.89 3.21 -11.97
N ARG A 150 -23.60 3.02 -12.26
CA ARG A 150 -23.04 2.15 -13.30
C ARG A 150 -21.60 1.79 -12.99
N GLU A 151 -21.05 0.81 -13.72
CA GLU A 151 -19.63 0.51 -13.66
C GLU A 151 -18.82 1.66 -14.28
N VAL A 152 -17.94 2.25 -13.45
CA VAL A 152 -16.92 3.22 -13.86
C VAL A 152 -15.55 2.72 -13.41
N ILE A 153 -15.47 2.21 -12.18
CA ILE A 153 -14.32 1.46 -11.69
C ILE A 153 -14.58 -0.02 -12.02
N PRO A 154 -13.75 -0.70 -12.83
CA PRO A 154 -13.95 -2.11 -13.15
C PRO A 154 -14.16 -2.98 -11.90
N TRP A 155 -15.18 -3.84 -11.92
CA TRP A 155 -15.54 -4.66 -10.76
C TRP A 155 -14.44 -5.63 -10.32
N ASN A 156 -13.66 -6.13 -11.27
CA ASN A 156 -12.52 -7.02 -11.02
C ASN A 156 -11.44 -6.39 -10.11
N LEU A 157 -11.37 -5.05 -10.02
CA LEU A 157 -10.49 -4.32 -9.11
C LEU A 157 -11.05 -4.19 -7.68
N ILE A 158 -12.34 -4.49 -7.48
CA ILE A 158 -13.08 -4.28 -6.23
C ILE A 158 -13.44 -5.61 -5.56
N ASP A 159 -13.77 -6.63 -6.35
CA ASP A 159 -14.27 -7.92 -5.86
C ASP A 159 -13.16 -8.94 -5.52
N GLY A 160 -11.90 -8.59 -5.78
CA GLY A 160 -10.74 -9.44 -5.51
C GLY A 160 -10.38 -10.40 -6.65
N SER A 161 -11.03 -10.29 -7.81
CA SER A 161 -10.67 -11.08 -9.01
C SER A 161 -9.27 -10.75 -9.52
N VAL A 162 -8.86 -9.48 -9.43
CA VAL A 162 -7.48 -9.05 -9.68
C VAL A 162 -6.82 -8.74 -8.35
N VAL A 163 -5.69 -9.40 -8.09
CA VAL A 163 -4.91 -9.16 -6.87
C VAL A 163 -4.22 -7.80 -6.94
N PRO A 164 -4.12 -7.04 -5.84
CA PRO A 164 -3.33 -5.82 -5.81
C PRO A 164 -1.87 -6.12 -6.10
N SER A 165 -1.26 -5.34 -6.98
CA SER A 165 0.12 -5.52 -7.38
C SER A 165 0.69 -4.22 -7.94
N ALA A 166 1.99 -3.99 -7.70
CA ALA A 166 2.75 -2.94 -8.37
C ALA A 166 3.19 -3.33 -9.80
N GLU A 167 3.18 -4.64 -10.13
CA GLU A 167 3.60 -5.19 -11.43
C GLU A 167 4.96 -4.65 -11.91
N LEU A 168 5.98 -4.73 -11.05
CA LEU A 168 7.35 -4.26 -11.31
C LEU A 168 8.34 -5.42 -11.53
N SER A 169 7.92 -6.66 -11.29
CA SER A 169 8.73 -7.87 -11.45
C SER A 169 7.84 -9.09 -11.68
N ASP A 170 8.43 -10.21 -12.12
CA ASP A 170 7.71 -11.48 -12.33
C ASP A 170 7.05 -12.03 -11.04
N ALA A 171 7.56 -11.62 -9.87
CA ALA A 171 7.00 -11.98 -8.57
C ALA A 171 5.67 -11.25 -8.26
N GLN A 172 5.27 -10.31 -9.12
CA GLN A 172 4.12 -9.43 -8.98
C GLN A 172 3.11 -9.62 -10.13
N ASP A 173 3.19 -10.73 -10.86
CA ASP A 173 2.31 -11.04 -11.99
C ASP A 173 0.88 -11.39 -11.54
N VAL A 174 -0.05 -10.46 -11.77
CA VAL A 174 -1.46 -10.59 -11.41
C VAL A 174 -2.16 -11.74 -12.15
N THR A 175 -1.70 -12.11 -13.34
CA THR A 175 -2.29 -13.21 -14.13
C THR A 175 -2.01 -14.58 -13.50
N ARG A 176 -1.01 -14.64 -12.63
CA ARG A 176 -0.64 -15.81 -11.82
C ARG A 176 -1.17 -15.71 -10.39
N GLY A 177 -1.97 -14.69 -10.08
CA GLY A 177 -2.46 -14.42 -8.73
C GLY A 177 -1.38 -13.94 -7.77
N LEU A 178 -0.24 -13.46 -8.28
CA LEU A 178 0.85 -12.90 -7.48
C LEU A 178 0.69 -11.39 -7.35
N GLY A 179 1.10 -10.82 -6.22
CA GLY A 179 0.88 -9.39 -5.95
C GLY A 179 1.58 -8.90 -4.68
N ASP A 180 1.02 -7.87 -4.08
CA ASP A 180 1.59 -7.23 -2.89
C ASP A 180 1.74 -8.22 -1.72
N PRO A 181 2.80 -8.10 -0.91
CA PRO A 181 2.99 -8.95 0.27
C PRO A 181 2.06 -8.59 1.45
N ILE A 182 1.19 -7.58 1.28
CA ILE A 182 0.32 -7.04 2.33
C ILE A 182 -0.92 -7.92 2.48
N LYS A 183 -1.23 -8.30 3.73
CA LYS A 183 -2.42 -9.08 4.10
C LYS A 183 -3.61 -8.16 4.30
N TYR A 184 -4.10 -7.57 3.21
CA TYR A 184 -5.20 -6.58 3.26
C TYR A 184 -6.44 -7.11 4.01
N GLY A 185 -7.12 -6.22 4.72
CA GLY A 185 -8.16 -6.59 5.68
C GLY A 185 -7.59 -6.87 7.07
N TYR A 186 -6.73 -7.88 7.22
CA TYR A 186 -6.06 -8.16 8.49
C TYR A 186 -5.09 -7.01 8.88
N HIS A 187 -4.17 -6.64 7.99
CA HIS A 187 -3.22 -5.54 8.24
C HIS A 187 -3.95 -4.21 8.45
N ASP A 188 -5.04 -3.95 7.72
CA ASP A 188 -5.88 -2.76 7.93
C ASP A 188 -6.43 -2.72 9.37
N ALA A 189 -6.97 -3.84 9.86
CA ALA A 189 -7.53 -3.95 11.21
C ALA A 189 -6.46 -3.76 12.29
N VAL A 190 -5.29 -4.39 12.12
CA VAL A 190 -4.15 -4.22 13.04
C VAL A 190 -3.68 -2.77 13.06
N LEU A 191 -3.46 -2.17 11.89
CA LEU A 191 -3.01 -0.80 11.76
C LEU A 191 -4.03 0.19 12.31
N ARG A 192 -5.32 -0.07 12.19
CA ARG A 192 -6.37 0.75 12.81
C ARG A 192 -6.25 0.79 14.33
N GLN A 193 -6.01 -0.37 14.95
CA GLN A 193 -5.80 -0.44 16.40
C GLN A 193 -4.51 0.29 16.82
N MET A 194 -3.42 0.15 16.06
CA MET A 194 -2.15 0.81 16.38
C MET A 194 -2.17 2.33 16.14
N ILE A 195 -2.77 2.78 15.04
CA ILE A 195 -2.72 4.19 14.60
C ILE A 195 -3.84 5.00 15.25
N GLU A 196 -5.09 4.56 15.11
CA GLU A 196 -6.25 5.36 15.54
C GLU A 196 -6.49 5.21 17.05
N TYR A 197 -6.42 3.97 17.55
CA TYR A 197 -6.69 3.64 18.94
C TYR A 197 -5.43 3.60 19.83
N ARG A 198 -4.23 3.67 19.23
CA ARG A 198 -2.93 3.71 19.94
C ARG A 198 -2.64 2.47 20.80
N HIS A 199 -3.15 1.31 20.37
CA HIS A 199 -2.78 0.05 20.99
C HIS A 199 -1.34 -0.34 20.65
N HIS A 200 -0.64 -0.87 21.63
CA HIS A 200 0.72 -1.37 21.46
C HIS A 200 0.68 -2.86 21.08
N ALA A 201 1.73 -3.40 20.44
CA ALA A 201 1.81 -4.82 20.07
C ALA A 201 1.49 -5.78 21.24
N SER A 202 1.81 -5.38 22.48
CA SER A 202 1.46 -6.11 23.72
C SER A 202 -0.04 -6.29 23.96
N ASP A 203 -0.88 -5.35 23.51
CA ASP A 203 -2.33 -5.46 23.66
C ASP A 203 -2.86 -6.58 22.75
N PHE A 204 -2.34 -6.71 21.53
CA PHE A 204 -2.66 -7.81 20.62
C PHE A 204 -2.26 -9.17 21.19
N LEU A 205 -1.09 -9.27 21.85
CA LEU A 205 -0.70 -10.50 22.54
C LEU A 205 -1.66 -10.83 23.70
N GLY A 206 -2.13 -9.81 24.41
CA GLY A 206 -3.18 -9.97 25.43
C GLY A 206 -4.46 -10.55 24.82
N TRP A 207 -4.99 -9.91 23.79
CA TRP A 207 -6.21 -10.35 23.11
C TRP A 207 -6.08 -11.73 22.48
N PHE A 208 -4.90 -12.08 21.95
CA PHE A 208 -4.61 -13.43 21.47
C PHE A 208 -4.73 -14.46 22.59
N LEU A 209 -4.06 -14.22 23.73
CA LEU A 209 -4.07 -15.15 24.88
C LEU A 209 -5.45 -15.29 25.52
N ASP A 210 -6.23 -14.21 25.49
CA ASP A 210 -7.59 -14.16 26.03
C ASP A 210 -8.64 -14.73 25.06
N GLY A 211 -8.26 -15.01 23.79
CA GLY A 211 -9.18 -15.50 22.76
C GLY A 211 -10.14 -14.42 22.22
N THR A 212 -9.78 -13.14 22.36
CA THR A 212 -10.62 -11.97 21.99
C THR A 212 -10.03 -11.14 20.84
N LEU A 213 -8.98 -11.64 20.17
CA LEU A 213 -8.24 -10.91 19.13
C LEU A 213 -9.15 -10.36 18.03
N PHE A 214 -10.00 -11.19 17.42
CA PHE A 214 -10.85 -10.76 16.29
C PHE A 214 -11.86 -9.69 16.68
N ASP A 215 -12.47 -9.83 17.85
CA ASP A 215 -13.40 -8.83 18.37
C ASP A 215 -12.69 -7.51 18.65
N ALA A 216 -11.50 -7.58 19.27
CA ALA A 216 -10.71 -6.41 19.61
C ALA A 216 -10.21 -5.65 18.38
N ILE A 217 -9.73 -6.34 17.34
CA ILE A 217 -9.29 -5.69 16.10
C ILE A 217 -10.46 -5.28 15.19
N GLY A 218 -11.66 -5.81 15.43
CA GLY A 218 -12.86 -5.52 14.64
C GLY A 218 -12.81 -6.15 13.25
N TRP A 219 -12.16 -7.31 13.11
CA TRP A 219 -12.03 -8.04 11.85
C TRP A 219 -12.04 -9.54 12.13
N ARG A 220 -12.86 -10.28 11.38
CA ARG A 220 -12.96 -11.74 11.45
C ARG A 220 -13.09 -12.33 10.05
N ASP A 221 -12.08 -13.09 9.65
CA ASP A 221 -12.09 -13.98 8.49
C ASP A 221 -11.21 -15.19 8.81
N ASP A 222 -11.84 -16.22 9.39
CA ASP A 222 -11.17 -17.42 9.89
C ASP A 222 -10.41 -18.18 8.78
N ALA A 223 -10.88 -18.12 7.54
CA ALA A 223 -10.26 -18.80 6.41
C ALA A 223 -9.00 -18.05 5.96
N LYS A 224 -9.08 -16.73 5.78
CA LYS A 224 -7.90 -15.92 5.43
C LYS A 224 -6.85 -15.93 6.52
N PHE A 225 -7.25 -15.82 7.78
CA PHE A 225 -6.29 -15.82 8.88
C PHE A 225 -5.44 -17.09 8.92
N ARG A 226 -6.06 -18.28 8.77
CA ARG A 226 -5.33 -19.56 8.65
C ARG A 226 -4.52 -19.67 7.36
N GLY A 227 -5.00 -19.07 6.27
CA GLY A 227 -4.24 -18.99 5.01
C GLY A 227 -3.00 -18.10 5.11
N TYR A 228 -3.02 -17.10 5.98
CA TYR A 228 -1.91 -16.17 6.21
C TYR A 228 -0.87 -16.69 7.20
N PHE A 229 -1.29 -17.44 8.22
CA PHE A 229 -0.44 -17.85 9.34
C PHE A 229 -0.60 -19.34 9.59
N ALA A 230 0.51 -20.08 9.47
CA ALA A 230 0.54 -21.52 9.73
C ALA A 230 0.49 -21.82 11.24
N ASP A 231 0.98 -20.89 12.06
CA ASP A 231 1.17 -21.06 13.50
C ASP A 231 1.27 -19.69 14.23
N SER A 232 1.36 -19.74 15.55
CA SER A 232 1.49 -18.55 16.40
C SER A 232 2.81 -17.81 16.17
N GLU A 233 3.87 -18.51 15.75
CA GLU A 233 5.18 -17.92 15.48
C GLU A 233 5.16 -17.05 14.23
N SER A 234 4.60 -17.55 13.13
CA SER A 234 4.42 -16.80 11.88
C SER A 234 3.47 -15.60 12.04
N TRP A 235 2.41 -15.73 12.85
CA TRP A 235 1.56 -14.61 13.23
C TRP A 235 2.31 -13.55 14.04
N LEU A 236 3.08 -13.97 15.05
CA LEU A 236 3.84 -13.06 15.90
C LEU A 236 4.92 -12.32 15.11
N ALA A 237 5.63 -13.02 14.23
CA ALA A 237 6.63 -12.43 13.35
C ALA A 237 6.03 -11.36 12.42
N ASP A 238 4.80 -11.57 11.92
CA ASP A 238 4.08 -10.59 11.11
C ASP A 238 3.65 -9.37 11.94
N LEU A 239 3.10 -9.58 13.15
CA LEU A 239 2.75 -8.48 14.06
C LEU A 239 3.98 -7.64 14.44
N GLU A 240 5.10 -8.29 14.75
CA GLU A 240 6.40 -7.65 15.01
C GLU A 240 6.88 -6.86 13.79
N TRP A 241 6.72 -7.43 12.58
CA TRP A 241 7.04 -6.74 11.35
C TRP A 241 6.16 -5.50 11.15
N VAL A 242 4.84 -5.58 11.35
CA VAL A 242 3.92 -4.44 11.23
C VAL A 242 4.31 -3.33 12.20
N ALA A 243 4.55 -3.67 13.48
CA ALA A 243 4.94 -2.70 14.50
C ALA A 243 6.25 -2.00 14.16
N ARG A 244 7.26 -2.77 13.72
CA ARG A 244 8.54 -2.24 13.26
C ARG A 244 8.37 -1.33 12.05
N GLN A 245 7.64 -1.75 11.01
CA GLN A 245 7.41 -0.94 9.81
C GLN A 245 6.74 0.39 10.16
N LEU A 246 5.75 0.39 11.05
CA LEU A 246 5.09 1.62 11.46
C LEU A 246 6.08 2.64 12.05
N HIS A 247 7.09 2.17 12.78
CA HIS A 247 8.17 3.00 13.33
C HIS A 247 9.23 3.37 12.30
N THR A 248 9.79 2.38 11.60
CA THR A 248 10.94 2.58 10.72
C THR A 248 10.59 3.27 9.42
N SER A 249 9.40 3.05 8.88
CA SER A 249 8.97 3.64 7.60
C SER A 249 8.47 5.08 7.74
N TYR A 250 8.52 5.65 8.94
CA TYR A 250 8.18 7.04 9.22
C TYR A 250 8.92 8.05 8.32
N PHE A 251 10.20 7.81 8.00
CA PHE A 251 10.97 8.71 7.14
C PHE A 251 10.39 8.86 5.72
N LYS A 252 9.63 7.86 5.23
CA LYS A 252 8.93 7.98 3.94
C LYS A 252 7.71 8.88 4.08
N ARG A 253 6.98 8.76 5.18
CA ARG A 253 5.75 9.54 5.45
C ARG A 253 6.01 11.03 5.59
N ILE A 254 7.10 11.43 6.25
CA ILE A 254 7.45 12.86 6.37
C ILE A 254 7.82 13.51 5.04
N GLN A 255 8.18 12.69 4.03
CA GLN A 255 8.49 13.14 2.68
C GLN A 255 7.31 12.97 1.73
N ALA A 256 6.18 12.44 2.20
CA ALA A 256 4.96 12.32 1.42
C ALA A 256 4.29 13.69 1.27
N PRO A 257 3.56 13.93 0.17
CA PRO A 257 2.79 15.15 0.02
C PRO A 257 1.67 15.26 1.07
N PRO A 258 1.08 16.46 1.20
CA PRO A 258 -0.08 16.66 2.08
C PRO A 258 -1.16 15.60 1.88
N ILE A 259 -1.66 15.06 2.99
CA ILE A 259 -2.71 14.05 3.04
C ILE A 259 -4.07 14.70 3.30
N ILE A 260 -5.15 14.14 2.76
CA ILE A 260 -6.51 14.51 3.15
C ILE A 260 -6.92 13.65 4.34
N VAL A 261 -7.15 14.28 5.50
CA VAL A 261 -7.53 13.59 6.74
C VAL A 261 -9.03 13.37 6.78
N VAL A 262 -9.45 12.11 6.94
CA VAL A 262 -10.86 11.68 7.01
C VAL A 262 -11.13 10.76 8.20
N SER A 263 -10.09 10.23 8.83
CA SER A 263 -10.16 9.48 10.08
C SER A 263 -9.99 10.40 11.28
N LYS A 264 -10.37 9.91 12.48
CA LYS A 264 -10.16 10.63 13.74
C LYS A 264 -8.68 10.92 14.00
N ARG A 265 -7.79 10.05 13.52
CA ARG A 265 -6.33 10.16 13.62
C ARG A 265 -5.69 9.53 12.38
N ALA A 266 -5.27 10.37 11.43
CA ALA A 266 -4.59 9.88 10.24
C ALA A 266 -3.26 9.20 10.59
N PHE A 267 -2.36 9.96 11.23
CA PHE A 267 -1.12 9.46 11.82
C PHE A 267 -0.80 10.13 13.18
N GLY A 268 -1.78 10.88 13.74
CA GLY A 268 -1.66 11.63 15.00
C GLY A 268 -0.72 12.85 14.93
N PHE A 269 -0.64 13.59 16.05
CA PHE A 269 0.43 14.57 16.33
C PHE A 269 1.48 14.02 17.33
N ASP A 270 1.28 12.77 17.76
CA ASP A 270 1.94 12.18 18.92
C ASP A 270 3.34 11.62 18.59
N LEU A 271 3.58 11.33 17.31
CA LEU A 271 4.90 11.08 16.76
C LEU A 271 5.52 12.46 16.48
N ARG A 272 6.03 13.12 17.52
CA ARG A 272 6.91 14.28 17.34
C ARG A 272 8.00 13.88 16.36
N GLU A 273 8.31 14.77 15.42
CA GLU A 273 9.07 14.56 14.19
C GLU A 273 10.56 14.20 14.41
N SER A 274 10.82 13.21 15.25
CA SER A 274 12.13 12.77 15.69
C SER A 274 12.27 11.29 15.40
N GLN A 275 13.34 10.93 14.70
CA GLN A 275 13.71 9.54 14.46
C GLN A 275 14.16 8.93 15.80
N LEU A 276 13.29 8.17 16.45
CA LEU A 276 13.59 7.47 17.70
C LEU A 276 13.70 5.96 17.44
N PRO A 277 14.61 5.25 18.14
CA PRO A 277 14.66 3.80 18.09
C PRO A 277 13.36 3.20 18.66
N GLU A 278 12.99 2.01 18.17
CA GLU A 278 11.84 1.26 18.68
C GLU A 278 11.98 0.99 20.18
N TYR A 279 10.94 1.27 20.96
CA TYR A 279 10.87 0.97 22.40
C TYR A 279 9.91 -0.19 22.66
N GLN A 280 10.40 -1.27 23.27
CA GLN A 280 9.58 -2.41 23.68
C GLN A 280 9.31 -2.38 25.20
N PRO A 281 8.04 -2.24 25.63
CA PRO A 281 7.68 -2.27 27.05
C PRO A 281 7.98 -3.64 27.69
N LYS A 282 8.32 -3.69 28.99
CA LYS A 282 8.56 -4.95 29.71
C LYS A 282 7.41 -5.97 29.57
N ARG A 283 6.17 -5.48 29.58
CA ARG A 283 4.95 -6.28 29.35
C ARG A 283 4.99 -7.03 28.02
N TYR A 284 5.55 -6.42 26.97
CA TYR A 284 5.71 -7.05 25.65
C TYR A 284 6.60 -8.30 25.73
N VAL A 285 7.78 -8.17 26.36
CA VAL A 285 8.75 -9.26 26.50
C VAL A 285 8.15 -10.45 27.24
N GLU A 286 7.44 -10.21 28.34
CA GLU A 286 6.81 -11.27 29.14
C GLU A 286 5.67 -11.98 28.40
N GLN A 287 4.85 -11.24 27.65
CA GLN A 287 3.75 -11.82 26.87
C GLN A 287 4.26 -12.61 25.66
N ARG A 288 5.33 -12.16 25.01
CA ARG A 288 5.94 -12.80 23.83
C ARG A 288 6.31 -14.26 24.10
N GLU A 289 6.96 -14.53 25.23
CA GLU A 289 7.34 -15.89 25.66
C GLU A 289 6.16 -16.83 25.89
N ARG A 290 4.99 -16.28 26.23
CA ARG A 290 3.76 -17.05 26.44
C ARG A 290 3.10 -17.40 25.10
N VAL A 291 3.07 -16.45 24.16
CA VAL A 291 2.51 -16.65 22.82
C VAL A 291 3.27 -17.71 22.04
N LEU A 292 4.60 -17.73 22.12
CA LEU A 292 5.44 -18.75 21.47
C LEU A 292 5.16 -20.20 21.94
N LYS A 293 4.47 -20.37 23.07
CA LYS A 293 4.12 -21.70 23.64
C LYS A 293 2.65 -22.08 23.42
N ALA A 294 1.84 -21.21 22.82
CA ALA A 294 0.40 -21.39 22.66
C ALA A 294 0.05 -21.99 21.27
N PRO A 295 -0.85 -23.00 21.18
CA PRO A 295 -1.35 -23.51 19.89
C PRO A 295 -2.15 -22.44 19.13
N ILE A 296 -1.99 -22.34 17.81
CA ILE A 296 -2.69 -21.33 16.98
C ILE A 296 -4.22 -21.48 17.04
N ASP A 297 -4.73 -22.70 17.17
CA ASP A 297 -6.17 -22.98 17.27
C ASP A 297 -6.81 -22.46 18.57
N SER A 298 -6.00 -22.13 19.59
CA SER A 298 -6.50 -21.57 20.85
C SER A 298 -7.17 -20.19 20.67
N VAL A 299 -6.86 -19.49 19.57
CA VAL A 299 -7.51 -18.23 19.16
C VAL A 299 -8.96 -18.45 18.69
N ILE A 300 -9.27 -19.64 18.17
CA ILE A 300 -10.51 -19.92 17.45
C ILE A 300 -11.55 -20.59 18.38
N ALA A 301 -11.08 -21.38 19.33
CA ALA A 301 -11.94 -22.26 20.13
C ALA A 301 -12.70 -21.58 21.30
N LYS A 302 -12.61 -20.25 21.46
CA LYS A 302 -13.16 -19.53 22.64
C LYS A 302 -14.25 -18.49 22.33
N SER A 303 -14.78 -18.45 21.10
CA SER A 303 -15.98 -17.66 20.76
C SER A 303 -17.26 -18.43 20.96
#